data_AF-A0A920J751-F1
#
_entry.id   AF-A0A920J751-F1
#
_cell.length_a   1.000
_cell.length_b   1.000
_cell.length_c   1.000
_cell.angle_alpha   90.00
_cell.angle_beta   90.00
_cell.angle_gamma   90.00
#
_symmetry.space_group_name_H-M   'P 1'
#
loop_
_entity.id
_entity.type
_entity.pdbx_description
1 polymer ?
#
loop_
_entity_poly.entity_id
_entity_poly.type
_entity_poly.pdbx_seq_one_letter_code
_entity_poly.pdbx_strand_id
1 'polypeptide(L)'
;MAIAWFLSCWSELPGIGRALGAEKVKFFGQVLPTAKKVNYVLDIKRVVNRGAVVGFSDADMFVDDKHVYSADNLKVGLFADPSKF
;
A
#
# COMPACT_ATOMS: atom_id res chain seq x y z
N MET A 1 1.23 4.82 0.20
CA MET A 1 0.05 5.69 0.37
C MET A 1 -1.15 5.33 -0.53
N ALA A 2 -0.98 4.47 -1.55
CA ALA A 2 -2.05 4.11 -2.48
C ALA A 2 -3.19 3.26 -1.88
N ILE A 3 -2.89 2.30 -1.00
CA ILE A 3 -3.92 1.46 -0.35
C ILE A 3 -4.80 2.29 0.60
N ALA A 4 -4.21 3.23 1.35
CA ALA A 4 -4.95 4.14 2.23
C ALA A 4 -5.95 4.98 1.42
N TRP A 5 -5.50 5.53 0.29
CA TRP A 5 -6.36 6.26 -0.64
C TRP A 5 -7.51 5.40 -1.17
N PHE A 6 -7.22 4.16 -1.60
CA PHE A 6 -8.24 3.22 -2.08
C PHE A 6 -9.31 2.96 -1.01
N LEU A 7 -8.90 2.72 0.24
CA LEU A 7 -9.83 2.47 1.35
C LEU A 7 -10.67 3.71 1.69
N SER A 8 -10.05 4.89 1.80
CA SER A 8 -10.75 6.10 2.26
C SER A 8 -11.57 6.77 1.16
N CYS A 9 -11.00 6.99 -0.02
CA CYS A 9 -11.62 7.81 -1.05
C CYS A 9 -12.48 7.01 -2.03
N TRP A 10 -12.12 5.76 -2.31
CA TRP A 10 -12.89 4.95 -3.27
C TRP A 10 -13.91 4.05 -2.56
N SER A 11 -13.56 3.45 -1.42
CA SER A 11 -14.51 2.62 -0.67
C SER A 11 -15.37 3.42 0.33
N GLU A 12 -15.22 4.75 0.36
CA GLU A 12 -15.93 5.68 1.27
C GLU A 12 -15.83 5.31 2.75
N LEU A 13 -14.73 4.66 3.16
CA LEU A 13 -14.54 4.23 4.54
C LEU A 13 -13.94 5.38 5.38
N PRO A 14 -14.57 5.73 6.52
CA PRO A 14 -14.12 6.84 7.34
C PRO A 14 -12.84 6.50 8.09
N GLY A 15 -11.98 7.52 8.29
CA GLY A 15 -10.79 7.44 9.12
C GLY A 15 -9.51 7.85 8.40
N ILE A 16 -8.46 8.05 9.19
CA ILE A 16 -7.14 8.48 8.73
C ILE A 16 -6.28 7.23 8.53
N GLY A 17 -5.72 7.10 7.32
CA GLY A 17 -4.87 5.96 6.95
C GLY A 17 -3.55 5.89 7.72
N ARG A 18 -3.18 4.70 8.18
CA ARG A 18 -1.88 4.36 8.77
C ARG A 18 -1.36 3.06 8.19
N ALA A 19 -0.09 3.07 7.77
CA ALA A 19 0.59 1.84 7.39
C ALA A 19 0.83 0.99 8.65
N LEU A 20 0.42 -0.28 8.60
CA LEU A 20 0.60 -1.25 9.69
C LEU A 20 1.76 -2.21 9.41
N GLY A 21 2.41 -2.06 8.26
CA GLY A 21 3.58 -2.83 7.86
C GLY A 21 3.33 -3.68 6.62
N ALA A 22 4.30 -4.56 6.37
CA ALA A 22 4.30 -5.54 5.30
C ALA A 22 4.84 -6.86 5.88
N GLU A 23 4.51 -7.99 5.26
CA GLU A 23 5.12 -9.25 5.67
C GLU A 23 6.50 -9.43 5.05
N LYS A 24 6.59 -9.17 3.74
CA LYS A 24 7.83 -9.30 3.00
C LYS A 24 7.98 -8.14 2.05
N VAL A 25 9.18 -7.58 1.99
CA VAL A 25 9.57 -6.60 0.98
C VAL A 25 10.87 -7.07 0.38
N LYS A 26 10.93 -7.13 -0.95
CA LYS A 26 12.14 -7.48 -1.69
C LYS A 26 12.58 -6.29 -2.53
N PHE A 27 13.85 -5.94 -2.40
CA PHE A 27 14.52 -4.98 -3.26
C PHE A 27 15.55 -5.73 -4.11
N PHE A 28 15.31 -5.83 -5.42
CA PHE A 28 16.17 -6.57 -6.35
C PHE A 28 16.51 -5.74 -7.60
N GLY A 29 16.28 -4.43 -7.52
CA GLY A 29 16.70 -3.44 -8.50
C GLY A 29 16.88 -2.09 -7.80
N GLN A 30 16.91 -1.01 -8.59
CA GLN A 30 17.07 0.34 -8.08
C GLN A 30 16.41 1.34 -9.01
N VAL A 31 16.12 2.53 -8.49
CA VAL A 31 15.69 3.69 -9.29
C VAL A 31 16.93 4.58 -9.49
N LEU A 32 17.34 4.79 -10.74
CA LEU A 32 18.42 5.72 -11.06
C LEU A 32 17.86 7.14 -11.29
N PRO A 33 18.65 8.20 -11.10
CA PRO A 33 18.22 9.57 -11.41
C PRO A 33 17.82 9.79 -12.88
N THR A 34 18.25 8.91 -13.78
CA THR A 34 17.91 8.94 -15.22
C THR A 34 16.62 8.20 -15.56
N ALA A 35 15.99 7.51 -14.60
CA ALA A 35 14.74 6.79 -14.82
C ALA A 35 13.59 7.74 -15.17
N LYS A 36 12.70 7.31 -16.06
CA LYS A 36 11.62 8.19 -16.58
C LYS A 36 10.29 7.94 -15.91
N LYS A 37 9.96 6.68 -15.63
CA LYS A 37 8.63 6.30 -15.10
C LYS A 37 8.74 5.23 -14.04
N VAL A 38 8.02 5.44 -12.94
CA VAL A 38 7.77 4.40 -11.92
C VAL A 38 6.30 4.01 -11.98
N ASN A 39 6.03 2.72 -12.17
CA ASN A 39 4.68 2.16 -12.12
C ASN A 39 4.52 1.35 -10.83
N TYR A 40 3.46 1.62 -10.09
CA TYR A 40 3.06 0.81 -8.93
C TYR A 40 1.84 0.00 -9.32
N VAL A 41 1.91 -1.32 -9.16
CA VAL A 41 0.78 -2.23 -9.35
C VAL A 41 0.40 -2.73 -7.98
N LEU A 42 -0.84 -2.52 -7.57
CA LEU A 42 -1.36 -3.01 -6.29
C LEU A 42 -2.49 -4.00 -6.54
N ASP A 43 -2.41 -5.16 -5.90
CA ASP A 43 -3.47 -6.17 -5.90
C ASP A 43 -4.15 -6.20 -4.53
N ILE A 44 -5.36 -5.64 -4.44
CA ILE A 44 -6.12 -5.56 -3.20
C ILE A 44 -6.72 -6.94 -2.90
N LYS A 45 -6.13 -7.64 -1.93
CA LYS A 45 -6.54 -8.99 -1.55
C LYS A 45 -7.82 -9.03 -0.72
N ARG A 46 -7.92 -8.15 0.28
CA ARG A 46 -9.08 -8.11 1.18
C ARG A 46 -9.16 -6.80 1.95
N VAL A 47 -10.37 -6.46 2.37
CA VAL A 47 -10.66 -5.40 3.33
C VAL A 47 -11.45 -6.00 4.50
N VAL A 48 -11.01 -5.74 5.72
CA VAL A 48 -11.69 -6.17 6.95
C VAL A 48 -12.27 -4.95 7.62
N ASN A 49 -13.57 -4.96 7.89
CA ASN A 49 -14.27 -3.90 8.63
C ASN A 49 -14.98 -4.51 9.85
N ARG A 50 -14.33 -4.47 11.01
CA ARG A 50 -14.86 -5.02 12.28
C ARG A 50 -14.46 -4.12 13.45
N GLY A 51 -14.92 -2.87 13.43
CA GLY A 51 -14.57 -1.82 14.40
C GLY A 51 -13.36 -0.99 13.99
N ALA A 52 -12.31 -1.63 13.47
CA ALA A 52 -11.27 -0.98 12.68
C ALA A 52 -11.32 -1.47 11.24
N VAL A 53 -11.03 -0.57 10.29
CA VAL A 53 -10.90 -0.91 8.87
C VAL A 53 -9.45 -1.24 8.59
N VAL A 54 -9.17 -2.41 8.00
CA VAL A 54 -7.83 -2.80 7.57
C VAL A 54 -7.88 -3.37 6.16
N GLY A 55 -7.14 -2.75 5.23
CA GLY A 55 -6.91 -3.27 3.89
C GLY A 55 -5.60 -4.05 3.82
N PHE A 56 -5.63 -5.09 2.99
CA PHE A 56 -4.51 -5.98 2.71
C PHE A 56 -4.28 -6.01 1.20
N SER A 57 -3.03 -5.86 0.77
CA SER A 57 -2.68 -5.97 -0.64
C SER A 57 -1.30 -6.59 -0.83
N ASP A 58 -1.05 -7.10 -2.03
CA ASP A 58 0.33 -7.22 -2.53
C ASP A 58 0.62 -6.03 -3.44
N ALA A 59 1.90 -5.78 -3.71
CA ALA A 59 2.29 -4.77 -4.68
C ALA A 59 3.60 -5.11 -5.38
N ASP A 60 3.67 -4.71 -6.65
CA ASP A 60 4.88 -4.74 -7.45
C ASP A 60 5.21 -3.31 -7.92
N MET A 61 6.50 -3.00 -8.01
CA MET A 61 6.99 -1.72 -8.50
C MET A 61 7.90 -1.93 -9.70
N PHE A 62 7.59 -1.22 -10.78
CA PHE A 62 8.34 -1.24 -12.03
C PHE A 62 8.98 0.11 -12.28
N VAL A 63 10.20 0.11 -12.81
CA VAL A 63 10.92 1.30 -13.26
C VAL A 63 11.23 1.11 -14.73
N ASP A 64 10.70 1.98 -15.59
CA ASP A 64 10.83 1.86 -17.05
C ASP A 64 10.56 0.40 -17.52
N ASP A 65 9.42 -0.14 -17.07
CA ASP A 65 8.89 -1.48 -17.33
C ASP A 65 9.70 -2.66 -16.76
N LYS A 66 10.77 -2.40 -16.00
CA LYS A 66 11.50 -3.43 -15.26
C LYS A 66 10.96 -3.59 -13.84
N HIS A 67 10.56 -4.80 -13.46
CA HIS A 67 10.20 -5.12 -12.08
C HIS A 67 11.42 -4.99 -11.18
N VAL A 68 11.34 -4.16 -10.14
CA VAL A 68 12.47 -3.91 -9.24
C VAL A 68 12.17 -4.20 -7.78
N TYR A 69 10.94 -3.97 -7.31
CA TYR A 69 10.53 -4.21 -5.93
C TYR A 69 9.22 -4.97 -5.86
N SER A 70 9.08 -5.87 -4.90
CA SER A 70 7.82 -6.53 -4.56
C SER A 70 7.53 -6.42 -3.07
N ALA A 71 6.26 -6.38 -2.72
CA ALA A 71 5.78 -6.36 -1.34
C ALA A 71 4.59 -7.30 -1.16
N ASP A 72 4.73 -8.24 -0.23
CA ASP A 72 3.72 -9.22 0.10
C ASP A 72 2.98 -8.75 1.37
N ASN A 73 1.65 -8.85 1.35
CA ASN A 73 0.79 -8.63 2.51
C ASN A 73 1.00 -7.25 3.17
N LEU A 74 1.01 -6.19 2.36
CA LEU A 74 0.92 -4.80 2.80
C LEU A 74 -0.36 -4.60 3.60
N LYS A 75 -0.26 -3.95 4.76
CA LYS A 75 -1.38 -3.69 5.67
C LYS A 75 -1.55 -2.20 5.89
N VAL A 76 -2.77 -1.71 5.72
CA VAL A 76 -3.13 -0.33 6.01
C VAL A 76 -4.41 -0.31 6.82
N GLY A 77 -4.39 0.37 7.97
CA GLY A 77 -5.58 0.60 8.79
C GLY A 77 -6.14 2.01 8.60
N LEU A 78 -7.45 2.18 8.75
CA LEU A 78 -8.07 3.49 8.94
C LEU A 78 -8.48 3.64 10.41
N PHE A 79 -8.13 4.79 10.99
CA PHE A 79 -8.37 5.10 12.39
C PHE A 79 -9.09 6.44 12.52
N ALA A 80 -10.14 6.52 13.35
CA ALA A 80 -10.84 7.78 13.60
C ALA A 80 -9.95 8.80 14.32
N ASP A 81 -9.19 8.34 15.31
CA ASP A 81 -8.21 9.13 16.05
C ASP A 81 -6.84 8.40 16.07
N PRO A 82 -5.86 8.86 15.28
CA PRO A 82 -4.54 8.27 15.23
C PRO A 82 -3.57 8.85 16.27
N SER A 83 -4.02 9.68 17.22
CA SER A 83 -3.14 10.31 18.22
C SER A 83 -2.43 9.33 19.16
N LYS A 84 -2.92 8.09 19.25
CA LYS A 84 -2.39 7.02 20.10
C LYS A 84 -1.49 6.01 19.37
N PHE A 85 -1.18 6.28 18.11
CA PHE A 85 -0.19 5.52 17.33
C PHE A 85 1.23 5.98 17.62
#